data_AF-A0A8I2C1F0-F1
#
_entry.id   AF-A0A8I2C1F0-F1
#
_cell.length_a   1.000
_cell.length_b   1.000
_cell.length_c   1.000
_cell.angle_alpha   90.00
_cell.angle_beta   90.00
_cell.angle_gamma   90.00
#
_symmetry.space_group_name_H-M   'P 1'
#
loop_
_entity.id
_entity.type
_entity.pdbx_description
1 polymer ?
#
loop_
_entity_poly.entity_id
_entity_poly.type
_entity_poly.pdbx_seq_one_letter_code
_entity_poly.pdbx_strand_id
1 'polypeptide(L)'
;MDRCSNYLWKHPSTHTRQLSDVTGTPIELLTDWVRAGKFPSTYSQLDYPCESCRSPIYAGRLCHSCLGTFRSAALDIQTRVPRRATAGLFSVAGRVKGY
;
A
#
# COMPACT_ATOMS: atom_id res chain seq x y z
N MET A 1 5.26 10.96 18.63
CA MET A 1 4.03 10.46 17.98
C MET A 1 2.76 10.98 18.68
N ASP A 2 2.71 10.90 20.00
CA ASP A 2 1.50 11.20 20.79
C ASP A 2 0.96 12.62 20.59
N ARG A 3 1.83 13.59 20.35
CA ARG A 3 1.45 14.98 20.04
C ARG A 3 0.64 15.08 18.74
N CYS A 4 1.05 14.37 17.70
CA CYS A 4 0.36 14.37 16.40
C CYS A 4 -1.02 13.72 16.53
N SER A 5 -1.11 12.58 17.21
CA SER A 5 -2.37 11.88 17.44
C SER A 5 -3.34 12.73 18.28
N ASN A 6 -2.86 13.40 19.34
CA ASN A 6 -3.69 14.27 20.16
C ASN A 6 -4.26 15.46 19.36
N TYR A 7 -3.44 16.05 18.49
CA TYR A 7 -3.88 17.15 17.62
C TYR A 7 -4.92 16.69 16.59
N LEU A 8 -4.68 15.56 15.92
CA LEU A 8 -5.62 14.98 14.95
C LEU A 8 -6.99 14.66 15.57
N TRP A 9 -7.01 14.21 16.82
CA TRP A 9 -8.26 13.96 17.55
C TRP A 9 -9.11 15.22 17.74
N LYS A 10 -8.48 16.39 17.89
CA LYS A 10 -9.18 17.68 18.01
C LYS A 10 -9.53 18.28 16.65
N HIS A 11 -8.73 17.98 15.63
CA HIS A 11 -8.86 18.51 14.28
C HIS A 11 -8.72 17.39 13.23
N PRO A 12 -9.79 16.62 12.98
CA PRO A 12 -9.75 15.47 12.06
C PRO A 12 -9.55 15.88 10.59
N SER A 13 -9.81 17.15 10.27
CA SER A 13 -9.69 17.76 8.94
C SER A 13 -8.37 18.53 8.77
N THR A 14 -7.28 18.03 9.35
CA THR A 14 -5.96 18.68 9.24
C THR A 14 -5.17 18.06 8.09
N HIS A 15 -4.57 18.91 7.24
CA HIS A 15 -3.64 18.47 6.19
C HIS A 15 -2.26 18.12 6.75
N THR A 16 -1.51 17.26 6.06
CA THR A 16 -0.19 16.78 6.52
C THR A 16 0.79 17.94 6.72
N ARG A 17 0.76 18.94 5.84
CA ARG A 17 1.59 20.15 5.94
C ARG A 17 1.29 20.95 7.21
N GLN A 18 0.01 21.20 7.50
CA GLN A 18 -0.41 21.93 8.70
C GLN A 18 -0.03 21.18 9.97
N LEU A 19 -0.16 19.84 9.97
CA LEU A 19 0.24 19.02 11.10
C LEU A 19 1.76 19.07 11.35
N SER A 20 2.57 19.07 10.29
CA SER A 20 4.02 19.26 10.33
C SER A 20 4.36 20.63 10.95
N ASP A 21 3.71 21.69 10.49
CA ASP A 21 3.96 23.06 10.98
C ASP A 21 3.63 23.20 12.47
N VAL A 22 2.50 22.64 12.93
CA VAL A 22 2.08 22.72 14.34
C VAL A 22 2.90 21.82 15.25
N THR A 23 3.22 20.60 14.79
CA THR A 23 3.90 19.62 15.65
C THR A 23 5.42 19.72 15.56
N GLY A 24 5.95 20.48 14.59
CA GLY A 24 7.38 20.59 14.30
C GLY A 24 7.99 19.25 13.85
N THR A 25 7.17 18.33 13.33
CA THR A 25 7.60 16.99 12.93
C THR A 25 7.82 16.96 11.42
N PRO A 26 8.93 16.41 10.91
CA PRO A 26 9.19 16.40 9.47
C PRO A 26 8.11 15.62 8.71
N ILE A 27 7.77 16.13 7.52
CA ILE A 27 6.74 15.56 6.64
C ILE A 27 7.06 14.10 6.29
N GLU A 28 8.34 13.78 6.05
CA GLU A 28 8.78 12.42 5.71
C GLU A 28 8.38 11.40 6.80
N LEU A 29 8.67 11.73 8.06
CA LEU A 29 8.34 10.89 9.22
C LEU A 29 6.82 10.73 9.38
N LEU A 30 6.08 11.82 9.14
CA LEU A 30 4.62 11.80 9.13
C LEU A 30 4.06 10.88 8.03
N THR A 31 4.62 10.95 6.82
CA THR A 31 4.20 10.09 5.71
C THR A 31 4.49 8.61 5.99
N ASP A 32 5.62 8.29 6.64
CA ASP A 32 5.91 6.91 7.05
C ASP A 32 4.93 6.39 8.11
N TRP A 33 4.49 7.26 9.02
CA TRP A 33 3.49 6.91 10.03
C TRP A 33 2.10 6.66 9.44
N VAL A 34 1.69 7.50 8.48
CA VAL A 34 0.45 7.28 7.70
C VAL A 34 0.57 5.98 6.91
N ARG A 35 1.69 5.74 6.23
CA ARG A 35 1.94 4.50 5.46
C ARG A 35 1.95 3.25 6.35
N ALA A 36 2.45 3.36 7.57
CA ALA A 36 2.45 2.28 8.55
C ALA A 36 1.08 2.05 9.22
N GLY A 37 0.05 2.84 8.88
CA GLY A 37 -1.30 2.70 9.45
C GLY A 37 -1.35 3.06 10.94
N LYS A 38 -0.48 3.96 11.40
CA LYS A 38 -0.43 4.38 12.80
C LYS A 38 -1.54 5.37 13.16
N PHE A 39 -2.15 6.00 12.15
CA PHE A 39 -3.27 6.89 12.31
C PHE A 39 -4.59 6.17 11.98
N PRO A 40 -5.67 6.41 12.74
CA PRO A 40 -7.02 5.99 12.42
C PRO A 40 -7.44 6.35 10.99
N SER A 41 -8.20 5.47 10.34
CA SER A 41 -8.75 5.68 8.99
C SER A 41 -9.74 6.85 8.90
N THR A 42 -10.17 7.41 10.03
CA THR A 42 -11.05 8.58 10.12
C THR A 42 -10.39 9.85 9.57
N TYR A 43 -9.06 9.91 9.53
CA TYR A 43 -8.31 11.07 9.07
C TYR A 43 -8.08 11.01 7.56
N SER A 44 -9.14 11.28 6.79
CA SER A 44 -9.15 11.18 5.31
C SER A 44 -8.48 12.34 4.58
N GLN A 45 -8.07 13.40 5.28
CA GLN A 45 -7.49 14.60 4.67
C GLN A 45 -5.95 14.64 4.71
N LEU A 46 -5.32 13.63 5.31
CA LEU A 46 -3.87 13.51 5.33
C LEU A 46 -3.38 13.11 3.93
N ASP A 47 -2.77 14.07 3.24
CA ASP A 47 -2.13 13.88 1.95
C ASP A 47 -0.71 13.34 2.14
N TYR A 48 -0.34 12.34 1.33
CA TYR A 48 1.01 11.78 1.29
C TYR A 48 1.37 11.41 -0.16
N PRO A 49 2.67 11.33 -0.52
CA PRO A 49 3.06 11.08 -1.90
C PRO A 49 2.84 9.61 -2.31
N CYS A 50 2.35 9.42 -3.53
CA CYS A 50 2.24 8.12 -4.18
C CYS A 50 3.61 7.45 -4.35
N GLU A 51 3.70 6.14 -4.11
CA GLU A 51 4.97 5.40 -4.22
C GLU A 51 5.54 5.34 -5.66
N SER A 52 4.69 5.46 -6.68
CA SER A 52 5.12 5.38 -8.08
C SER A 52 5.38 6.76 -8.71
N CYS A 53 4.42 7.69 -8.60
CA CYS A 53 4.50 9.00 -9.27
C CYS A 53 4.68 10.20 -8.32
N ARG A 54 4.67 9.97 -7.00
CA ARG A 54 4.76 11.02 -5.96
C ARG A 54 3.63 12.04 -5.95
N SER A 55 2.56 11.82 -6.71
CA SER A 55 1.32 12.60 -6.63
C SER A 55 0.72 12.54 -5.22
N PRO A 56 0.12 13.62 -4.70
CA PRO A 56 -0.58 13.59 -3.42
C PRO A 56 -1.75 12.61 -3.47
N ILE A 57 -1.82 11.71 -2.48
CA ILE A 57 -2.88 10.73 -2.28
C ILE A 57 -3.38 10.79 -0.84
N TYR A 58 -4.66 10.46 -0.66
CA TYR A 58 -5.34 10.50 0.64
C TYR A 58 -5.59 9.10 1.23
N ALA A 59 -5.45 8.06 0.40
CA ALA A 59 -5.69 6.67 0.79
C ALA A 59 -4.89 5.70 -0.11
N GLY A 60 -4.54 4.54 0.46
CA GLY A 60 -3.81 3.48 -0.24
C GLY A 60 -2.31 3.77 -0.41
N ARG A 61 -1.65 3.11 -1.37
CA ARG A 61 -0.23 3.35 -1.70
C ARG A 61 -0.02 4.02 -3.06
N LEU A 62 -1.03 3.89 -3.92
CA LEU A 62 -0.99 4.31 -5.32
C LEU A 62 -2.12 5.28 -5.58
N CYS A 63 -1.85 6.29 -6.41
CA CYS A 63 -2.91 7.17 -6.92
C CYS A 63 -3.81 6.42 -7.90
N HIS A 64 -5.00 6.95 -8.17
CA HIS A 64 -5.96 6.35 -9.09
C HIS A 64 -5.35 6.11 -10.48
N SER A 65 -4.56 7.06 -10.99
CA SER A 65 -3.91 6.95 -12.29
C SER A 65 -2.91 5.79 -12.35
N CYS A 66 -2.02 5.68 -11.37
CA CYS A 66 -1.07 4.56 -11.27
C CYS A 66 -1.82 3.23 -11.13
N LEU A 67 -2.84 3.17 -10.27
CA LEU A 67 -3.61 1.94 -10.06
C LEU A 67 -4.30 1.48 -11.35
N GLY A 68 -4.80 2.42 -12.16
CA GLY A 68 -5.34 2.16 -13.48
C GLY A 68 -4.30 1.58 -14.45
N THR A 69 -3.12 2.20 -14.56
CA THR A 69 -2.06 1.71 -15.46
C THR A 69 -1.57 0.32 -15.06
N PHE A 70 -1.34 0.08 -13.76
CA PHE A 70 -0.94 -1.24 -13.27
C PHE A 70 -2.01 -2.30 -13.50
N ARG A 71 -3.29 -1.96 -13.29
CA ARG A 71 -4.41 -2.87 -13.57
C ARG A 71 -4.47 -3.25 -15.05
N SER A 72 -4.35 -2.28 -15.95
CA SER A 72 -4.34 -2.51 -17.39
C SER A 72 -3.15 -3.35 -17.83
N ALA A 73 -1.95 -3.05 -17.32
CA ALA A 73 -0.75 -3.84 -17.60
C ALA A 73 -0.88 -5.29 -17.10
N ALA A 74 -1.42 -5.49 -15.90
CA ALA A 74 -1.65 -6.82 -15.34
C ALA A 74 -2.64 -7.66 -16.17
N LEU A 75 -3.65 -7.02 -16.76
CA LEU A 75 -4.59 -7.67 -17.67
C LEU A 75 -3.94 -8.04 -19.00
N ASP A 76 -3.13 -7.15 -19.58
CA ASP A 76 -2.41 -7.41 -20.84
C ASP A 76 -1.37 -8.54 -20.69
N ILE A 77 -0.69 -8.63 -19.54
CA ILE A 77 0.22 -9.74 -19.26
C ILE A 77 -0.54 -11.08 -19.21
N GLN A 78 -1.74 -11.12 -18.63
CA GLN A 78 -2.53 -12.35 -18.53
C GLN A 78 -2.98 -12.90 -19.89
N THR A 79 -3.21 -12.05 -20.88
CA THR A 79 -3.63 -12.49 -22.21
C THR A 79 -2.48 -13.02 -23.05
N ARG A 80 -1.25 -12.58 -22.77
CA ARG A 80 -0.04 -12.93 -23.57
C ARG A 80 0.76 -14.10 -23.00
N VAL A 81 0.60 -14.44 -21.72
CA VAL A 81 1.28 -15.60 -21.12
C VAL A 81 0.45 -16.86 -21.38
N PRO A 82 0.88 -17.80 -22.26
CA PRO A 82 0.26 -19.11 -22.29
C PRO A 82 0.45 -19.73 -20.91
N ARG A 83 -0.65 -20.04 -20.22
CA ARG A 83 -0.60 -20.78 -18.95
C ARG A 83 0.10 -22.09 -19.24
N ARG A 84 1.39 -22.21 -18.88
CA ARG A 84 2.06 -23.52 -18.82
C ARG A 84 1.34 -24.30 -17.73
N ALA A 85 0.34 -25.07 -18.14
CA ALA A 85 -0.24 -26.10 -17.31
C ALA A 85 0.85 -27.15 -17.11
N THR A 86 1.57 -27.09 -16.00
CA THR A 86 2.31 -28.26 -15.50
C THR A 86 1.28 -29.22 -14.93
N ALA A 87 0.48 -29.82 -15.81
CA ALA A 87 -0.31 -30.99 -15.50
C ALA A 87 0.62 -32.20 -15.57
N GLY A 88 1.04 -32.69 -14.39
CA GLY A 88 1.64 -34.01 -14.21
C GLY A 88 3.15 -34.09 -14.47
N LEU A 89 3.92 -34.24 -13.40
CA LEU A 89 5.19 -35.00 -13.33
C LEU A 89 5.63 -35.11 -11.86
N PHE A 90 4.86 -35.84 -11.05
CA PHE A 90 5.35 -36.43 -9.80
C PHE A 90 5.00 -37.91 -9.81
N SER A 91 5.70 -38.69 -10.61
CA SER A 91 5.69 -40.15 -10.47
C SER A 91 6.58 -40.51 -9.28
N VAL A 92 6.03 -40.57 -8.08
CA VAL A 92 6.71 -41.26 -6.97
C VAL A 92 6.52 -42.76 -7.16
N ALA A 93 7.43 -43.38 -7.91
CA ALA A 93 7.59 -44.82 -7.92
C ALA A 93 8.41 -45.21 -6.67
N GLY A 94 7.77 -45.87 -5.71
CA GLY A 94 8.44 -46.33 -4.48
C GLY A 94 7.59 -47.32 -3.70
N ARG A 95 7.42 -48.54 -4.23
CA ARG A 95 6.75 -49.66 -3.56
C ARG A 95 7.77 -50.38 -2.67
N VAL A 96 7.83 -50.03 -1.38
CA VAL A 96 8.54 -50.84 -0.37
C VAL A 96 7.58 -51.93 0.11
N LYS A 97 7.95 -53.19 -0.12
CA LYS A 97 7.22 -54.39 0.29
C LYS A 97 7.81 -54.85 1.63
N GLY A 98 7.10 -54.64 2.72
CA GLY A 98 7.43 -55.22 4.02
C GLY A 98 6.80 -56.61 4.13
N TYR A 99 7.62 -57.60 4.48
CA TYR A 99 7.24 -58.90 5.04
C TYR A 99 8.21 -59.20 6.17
#